data_AF-A0A957A332-F1
#
_entry.id   AF-A0A957A332-F1
#
_cell.length_a   1.000
_cell.length_b   1.000
_cell.length_c   1.000
_cell.angle_alpha   90.00
_cell.angle_beta   90.00
_cell.angle_gamma   90.00
#
_symmetry.space_group_name_H-M   'P 1'
#
loop_
_entity.id
_entity.type
_entity.pdbx_description
1 polymer ?
#
loop_
_entity_poly.entity_id
_entity_poly.type
_entity_poly.pdbx_seq_one_letter_code
_entity_poly.pdbx_strand_id
1 'polypeptide(L)'
;VCTARGPRCDACPVRVLCAWRAAGFPQSAVTTTPAQPFEETARFARGRIVATLGRGPQTVAGLRTLLPGQHADRLDSYLSALAADGLIERDGEIVRLAGDSG
;
A
#
# COMPACT_ATOMS: atom_id res chain seq x y z
N VAL A 1 2.58 21.95 5.50
CA VAL A 1 1.89 23.14 4.94
C VAL A 1 0.51 22.79 4.42
N CYS A 2 0.39 21.90 3.42
CA CYS A 2 -0.92 21.33 3.06
C CYS A 2 -1.32 20.24 4.07
N THR A 3 -2.53 20.32 4.63
CA THR A 3 -3.12 19.27 5.49
C THR A 3 -4.61 19.16 5.20
N ALA A 4 -5.20 17.98 5.47
CA ALA A 4 -6.61 17.72 5.16
C ALA A 4 -7.61 18.57 5.98
N ARG A 5 -7.26 18.94 7.22
CA ARG A 5 -8.18 19.63 8.16
C ARG A 5 -7.86 21.11 8.38
N GLY A 6 -6.74 21.61 7.86
CA GLY A 6 -6.30 22.99 8.06
C GLY A 6 -5.04 23.31 7.28
N PRO A 7 -5.12 23.48 5.94
CA PRO A 7 -3.97 23.79 5.13
C PRO A 7 -3.51 25.24 5.36
N ARG A 8 -2.20 25.44 5.53
CA ARG A 8 -1.56 26.76 5.68
C ARG A 8 -1.22 27.35 4.31
N CYS A 9 -2.23 27.64 3.49
CA CYS A 9 -2.03 28.02 2.09
C CYS A 9 -1.18 29.28 1.88
N ASP A 10 -1.12 30.19 2.86
CA ASP A 10 -0.30 31.41 2.76
C ASP A 10 1.20 31.14 2.86
N ALA A 11 1.60 30.06 3.54
CA ALA A 11 2.98 29.60 3.62
C ALA A 11 3.31 28.53 2.56
N CYS A 12 2.40 28.28 1.59
CA CYS A 12 2.54 27.20 0.64
C CYS A 12 3.43 27.62 -0.54
N PRO A 13 4.56 26.93 -0.80
CA PRO A 13 5.46 27.30 -1.89
C PRO A 13 4.82 27.16 -3.28
N VAL A 14 3.77 26.33 -3.40
CA VAL A 14 3.03 26.10 -4.65
C VAL A 14 1.70 26.83 -4.71
N ARG A 15 1.48 27.85 -3.85
CA ARG A 15 0.25 28.66 -3.77
C ARG A 15 -0.28 29.14 -5.12
N VAL A 16 0.61 29.59 -6.00
CA VAL A 16 0.28 30.17 -7.31
C VAL A 16 -0.14 29.09 -8.33
N LEU A 17 0.34 27.85 -8.16
CA LEU A 17 0.10 26.72 -9.07
C LEU A 17 -0.97 25.75 -8.56
N CYS A 18 -1.49 25.95 -7.34
CA CYS A 18 -2.40 25.00 -6.70
C CYS A 18 -3.81 25.06 -7.30
N ALA A 19 -4.16 24.07 -8.13
CA ALA A 19 -5.48 23.95 -8.76
C ALA A 19 -6.64 23.89 -7.75
N TRP A 20 -6.48 23.18 -6.63
CA TRP A 20 -7.50 23.10 -5.58
C TRP A 20 -7.80 24.47 -4.95
N ARG A 21 -6.77 25.28 -4.69
CA ARG A 21 -6.94 26.66 -4.23
C ARG A 21 -7.56 27.54 -5.31
N ALA A 22 -7.10 27.42 -6.56
CA ALA A 22 -7.65 28.17 -7.68
C ALA A 22 -9.15 27.88 -7.91
N ALA A 23 -9.57 26.63 -7.63
CA ALA A 23 -10.96 26.20 -7.63
C ALA A 23 -11.77 26.65 -6.39
N GLY A 24 -11.19 27.45 -5.49
CA GLY A 24 -11.89 28.01 -4.33
C GLY A 24 -12.05 27.05 -3.15
N PHE A 25 -11.12 26.11 -2.95
CA PHE A 25 -11.14 25.14 -1.84
C PHE A 25 -12.40 24.25 -1.85
N PRO A 26 -12.74 23.60 -2.98
CA PRO A 26 -13.92 22.75 -3.04
C PRO A 26 -13.84 21.66 -1.98
N GLN A 27 -14.97 21.44 -1.29
CA GLN A 27 -15.11 20.36 -0.33
C GLN A 27 -15.08 19.03 -1.09
N SER A 28 -14.27 18.09 -0.61
CA SER A 28 -14.31 16.73 -1.15
C SER A 28 -15.69 16.14 -0.93
N ALA A 29 -16.29 15.57 -1.98
CA ALA A 29 -17.48 14.74 -1.83
C ALA A 29 -17.09 13.47 -1.05
N VAL A 30 -17.13 13.54 0.28
CA VAL A 30 -16.87 12.39 1.13
C VAL A 30 -18.18 11.60 1.22
N THR A 31 -18.32 10.58 0.39
CA THR A 31 -19.33 9.55 0.65
C THR A 31 -18.89 8.80 1.89
N THR A 32 -19.64 8.92 2.99
CA THR A 32 -19.42 8.17 4.22
C THR A 32 -19.94 6.74 4.05
N THR A 33 -19.36 6.00 3.11
CA THR A 33 -19.53 4.56 3.08
C THR A 33 -18.76 4.00 4.28
N PRO A 34 -19.32 3.04 5.05
CA PRO A 34 -18.56 2.38 6.09
C PRO A 34 -17.24 1.86 5.51
N ALA A 35 -16.13 2.30 6.10
CA ALA A 35 -14.82 1.87 5.67
C ALA A 35 -14.71 0.36 5.91
N GLN A 36 -14.28 -0.38 4.90
CA GLN A 36 -13.96 -1.79 5.04
C GLN A 36 -12.96 -1.97 6.20
N PRO A 37 -13.10 -3.02 7.04
CA PRO A 37 -12.09 -3.35 8.04
C PRO A 37 -10.70 -3.41 7.42
N PHE A 38 -9.70 -2.85 8.11
CA PHE A 38 -8.35 -2.71 7.55
C PHE A 38 -7.76 -4.07 7.15
N GLU A 39 -8.01 -5.08 7.97
CA GLU A 39 -7.59 -6.46 7.83
C GLU A 39 -8.10 -7.13 6.56
N GLU A 40 -9.16 -6.60 5.95
CA GLU A 40 -9.72 -7.12 4.71
C GLU A 40 -9.20 -6.38 3.46
N THR A 41 -8.39 -5.34 3.64
CA THR A 41 -7.87 -4.53 2.54
C THR A 41 -6.64 -5.18 1.89
N ALA A 42 -6.45 -4.94 0.59
CA ALA A 42 -5.22 -5.35 -0.11
C ALA A 42 -3.96 -4.73 0.52
N ARG A 43 -4.08 -3.53 1.10
CA ARG A 43 -2.98 -2.84 1.79
C ARG A 43 -2.50 -3.64 3.01
N PHE A 44 -3.40 -4.24 3.78
CA PHE A 44 -3.05 -5.10 4.90
C PHE A 44 -2.24 -6.32 4.44
N ALA A 45 -2.74 -7.07 3.45
CA ALA A 45 -2.07 -8.28 2.97
C ALA A 45 -0.68 -7.99 2.39
N ARG A 46 -0.55 -6.97 1.52
CA ARG A 46 0.74 -6.56 0.96
C ARG A 46 1.73 -6.13 2.04
N GLY A 47 1.27 -5.35 3.02
CA GLY A 47 2.10 -4.92 4.14
C GLY A 47 2.59 -6.09 4.99
N ARG A 48 1.72 -7.07 5.27
CA ARG A 48 2.08 -8.31 5.98
C ARG A 48 3.13 -9.13 5.23
N ILE A 49 3.00 -9.25 3.91
CA ILE A 49 3.98 -9.96 3.06
C ILE A 49 5.34 -9.26 3.15
N VAL A 50 5.40 -7.96 2.84
CA VAL A 50 6.66 -7.18 2.86
C VAL A 50 7.30 -7.19 4.25
N ALA A 51 6.52 -7.01 5.31
CA ALA A 51 7.02 -7.04 6.68
C ALA A 51 7.54 -8.42 7.11
N THR A 52 7.01 -9.51 6.54
CA THR A 52 7.53 -10.86 6.79
C THR A 52 8.82 -11.09 6.02
N LEU A 53 8.86 -10.71 4.74
CA LEU A 53 10.05 -10.83 3.89
C LEU A 53 11.23 -10.00 4.40
N GLY A 54 10.97 -8.87 5.07
CA GLY A 54 12.00 -8.09 5.76
C GLY A 54 12.68 -8.79 6.94
N ARG A 55 12.23 -10.00 7.31
CA ARG A 55 12.91 -10.88 8.28
C ARG A 55 13.68 -12.02 7.60
N GLY A 56 13.67 -12.05 6.28
CA GLY A 56 14.32 -13.06 5.45
C GLY A 56 13.37 -13.73 4.44
N PRO A 57 13.92 -14.43 3.45
CA PRO A 57 13.16 -15.10 2.40
C PRO A 57 12.12 -16.07 2.96
N GLN A 58 10.97 -16.16 2.29
CA GLN A 58 9.85 -17.03 2.68
C GLN A 58 9.41 -17.91 1.52
N THR A 59 8.81 -19.05 1.84
CA THR A 59 8.10 -19.84 0.83
C THR A 59 6.73 -19.24 0.52
N VAL A 60 6.21 -19.44 -0.69
CA VAL A 60 4.84 -19.04 -1.06
C VAL A 60 3.83 -19.69 -0.10
N ALA A 61 4.03 -20.97 0.23
CA ALA A 61 3.20 -21.67 1.22
C ALA A 61 3.27 -21.03 2.61
N GLY A 62 4.46 -20.63 3.08
CA GLY A 62 4.63 -19.94 4.36
C GLY A 62 3.90 -18.60 4.40
N LEU A 63 4.00 -17.80 3.33
CA LEU A 63 3.26 -16.54 3.21
C LEU A 63 1.74 -16.76 3.21
N ARG A 64 1.26 -17.85 2.61
CA ARG A 64 -0.16 -18.21 2.57
C ARG A 64 -0.72 -18.44 3.97
N THR A 65 0.00 -19.17 4.83
CA THR A 65 -0.41 -19.47 6.21
C THR A 65 -0.45 -18.22 7.11
N LEU A 66 0.30 -17.17 6.78
CA LEU A 66 0.38 -15.94 7.57
C LEU A 66 -0.74 -14.93 7.29
N LEU A 67 -1.54 -15.17 6.26
CA LEU A 67 -2.62 -14.32 5.81
C LEU A 67 -3.98 -14.88 6.22
N PRO A 68 -4.98 -14.02 6.53
CA PRO A 68 -6.37 -14.46 6.67
C PRO A 68 -6.86 -15.17 5.41
N GLY A 69 -7.83 -16.08 5.54
CA GLY A 69 -8.30 -16.93 4.43
C GLY A 69 -8.65 -16.15 3.16
N GLN A 70 -9.38 -15.03 3.28
CA GLN A 70 -9.75 -14.20 2.13
C GLN A 70 -8.56 -13.58 1.38
N HIS A 71 -7.41 -13.44 2.05
CA HIS A 71 -6.17 -12.95 1.45
C HIS A 71 -5.27 -14.08 0.98
N ALA A 72 -5.29 -15.22 1.66
CA ALA A 72 -4.56 -16.42 1.26
C ALA A 72 -4.96 -16.84 -0.16
N ASP A 73 -6.26 -16.86 -0.48
CA ASP A 73 -6.76 -17.21 -1.82
C ASP A 73 -6.25 -16.26 -2.92
N ARG A 74 -5.98 -15.01 -2.56
CA ARG A 74 -5.53 -13.95 -3.46
C ARG A 74 -4.02 -13.75 -3.45
N LEU A 75 -3.26 -14.58 -2.75
CA LEU A 75 -1.82 -14.40 -2.53
C LEU A 75 -1.05 -14.16 -3.83
N ASP A 76 -1.29 -14.96 -4.87
CA ASP A 76 -0.58 -14.82 -6.14
C ASP A 76 -0.83 -13.46 -6.80
N SER A 77 -2.04 -12.90 -6.70
CA SER A 77 -2.32 -11.55 -7.21
C SER A 77 -1.53 -10.47 -6.47
N TYR A 78 -1.35 -10.63 -5.14
CA TYR A 78 -0.53 -9.70 -4.36
C TYR A 78 0.96 -9.83 -4.69
N LEU A 79 1.45 -11.06 -4.86
CA LEU A 79 2.84 -11.30 -5.22
C LEU A 79 3.15 -10.77 -6.62
N SER A 80 2.27 -11.00 -7.60
CA SER A 80 2.42 -10.42 -8.94
C SER A 80 2.43 -8.89 -8.92
N ALA A 81 1.54 -8.26 -8.15
CA ALA A 81 1.52 -6.80 -8.02
C ALA A 81 2.78 -6.25 -7.32
N LEU A 82 3.24 -6.90 -6.26
CA LEU A 82 4.47 -6.51 -5.56
C LEU A 82 5.72 -6.69 -6.42
N ALA A 83 5.78 -7.74 -7.24
CA ALA A 83 6.87 -7.95 -8.18
C ALA A 83 6.85 -6.91 -9.32
N ALA A 84 5.66 -6.58 -9.84
CA ALA A 84 5.50 -5.52 -10.84
C ALA A 84 5.93 -4.14 -10.30
N ASP A 85 5.69 -3.88 -9.02
CA ASP A 85 6.16 -2.68 -8.33
C ASP A 85 7.67 -2.73 -7.97
N GLY A 86 8.36 -3.83 -8.26
CA GLY A 86 9.80 -4.00 -7.98
C GLY A 86 10.14 -4.13 -6.49
N LEU A 87 9.18 -4.54 -5.65
CA LEU A 87 9.37 -4.67 -4.20
C LEU A 87 9.84 -6.07 -3.78
N ILE A 88 9.55 -7.09 -4.57
CA ILE A 88 9.90 -8.48 -4.28
C ILE A 88 10.46 -9.17 -5.51
N GLU A 89 11.21 -10.24 -5.28
CA GLU A 89 11.65 -11.19 -6.29
C GLU A 89 11.12 -12.59 -5.96
N ARG A 90 10.80 -13.36 -7.00
CA ARG A 90 10.32 -14.75 -6.90
C ARG A 90 11.30 -15.66 -7.63
N ASP A 91 11.73 -16.72 -6.94
CA ASP A 91 12.58 -17.78 -7.45
C ASP A 91 11.92 -19.12 -7.14
N GLY A 92 11.10 -19.59 -8.09
CA GLY A 92 10.17 -20.71 -7.89
C GLY A 92 9.22 -20.45 -6.71
N GLU A 93 9.32 -21.29 -5.68
CA GLU A 93 8.50 -21.22 -4.47
C GLU A 93 9.07 -20.26 -3.41
N ILE A 94 10.24 -19.65 -3.63
CA ILE A 94 10.87 -18.72 -2.69
C ILE A 94 10.58 -17.28 -3.11
N VAL A 95 10.19 -16.47 -2.14
CA VAL A 95 9.96 -15.04 -2.26
C VAL A 95 10.94 -14.29 -1.36
N ARG A 96 11.53 -13.20 -1.84
CA ARG A 96 12.45 -12.32 -1.09
C ARG A 96 12.17 -10.86 -1.43
N LEU A 97 12.66 -9.92 -0.61
CA LEU A 97 12.62 -8.50 -0.99
C LEU A 97 13.57 -8.25 -2.16
N ALA A 98 13.18 -7.37 -3.08
CA ALA A 98 14.04 -6.98 -4.18
C ALA A 98 15.27 -6.23 -3.65
N GLY A 99 16.45 -6.54 -4.20
CA GLY A 99 17.72 -5.96 -3.75
C GLY A 99 18.29 -6.54 -2.45
N ASP A 100 17.58 -7.46 -1.78
CA ASP A 100 18.08 -8.21 -0.62
C ASP A 100 18.91 -9.41 -1.13
N SER A 101 20.03 -9.09 -1.78
CA SER A 101 21.05 -10.06 -2.18
C SER A 101 22.17 -10.09 -1.14
N GLY A 102 21.86 -10.53 0.09
CA GLY A 102 22.87 -10.82 1.11
C GLY A 102 22.63 -10.21 2.48
#